data_AF-A0A7C1SSY6-F1
#
_entry.id   AF-A0A7C1SSY6-F1
#
_cell.length_a   1.000
_cell.length_b   1.000
_cell.length_c   1.000
_cell.angle_alpha   90.00
_cell.angle_beta   90.00
_cell.angle_gamma   90.00
#
_symmetry.space_group_name_H-M   'P 1'
#
loop_
_entity.id
_entity.type
_entity.pdbx_description
1 polymer ?
#
loop_
_entity_poly.entity_id
_entity_poly.type
_entity_poly.pdbx_seq_one_letter_code
_entity_poly.pdbx_strand_id
1 'polypeptide(L)'
;TPGVQLDDFLTFALAKAKLSEEAAPADNRCCVIDPTTTAYMTDNLKALFHQSMVEKYVEKGQMNRNFNGFKLDESQNVQSHTHGTQAGVAGAELNGAAAQGANTLALDGLGAANTMLDGDIFTVAGTNQVNPVHGGNTGQLRQFVVNANATASAGAIASLPCTPGTSPWAIYSEAAASKYLPYQNVNTIPANDADIVVAGTAGISARMNLAFHKDAFALVMVPLETPASYTWKATVNYKGFSIRVVRYVDGDEDRETIRFDILYAIKTINPTLACRIASA
;
A
#
# COMPACT_ATOMS: atom_id res chain seq x y z
N THR A 1 4.40 -7.43 11.60
CA THR A 1 5.72 -6.94 11.13
C THR A 1 6.02 -7.56 9.79
N PRO A 2 6.46 -6.80 8.78
CA PRO A 2 6.84 -7.36 7.49
C PRO A 2 7.87 -8.49 7.64
N GLY A 3 7.75 -9.57 6.86
CA GLY A 3 8.62 -10.74 6.99
C GLY A 3 8.17 -11.78 8.04
N VAL A 4 7.04 -11.54 8.72
CA VAL A 4 6.38 -12.53 9.59
C VAL A 4 5.16 -13.08 8.88
N GLN A 5 4.99 -14.40 8.93
CA GLN A 5 3.85 -15.10 8.33
C GLN A 5 2.54 -14.51 8.88
N LEU A 6 1.56 -14.25 8.01
CA LEU A 6 0.22 -13.84 8.44
C LEU A 6 -0.57 -15.08 8.86
N ASP A 7 -0.70 -15.26 10.16
CA ASP A 7 -1.43 -16.37 10.77
C ASP A 7 -2.53 -15.89 11.72
N ASP A 8 -2.64 -14.60 12.01
CA ASP A 8 -3.55 -14.07 13.01
C ASP A 8 -4.72 -13.25 12.44
N PHE A 9 -5.92 -13.45 13.01
CA PHE A 9 -7.08 -12.59 12.74
C PHE A 9 -6.81 -11.12 13.10
N LEU A 10 -5.99 -10.90 14.13
CA LEU A 10 -5.73 -9.57 14.68
C LEU A 10 -5.06 -8.66 13.66
N THR A 11 -4.14 -9.15 12.81
CA THR A 11 -3.53 -8.32 11.76
C THR A 11 -4.56 -7.72 10.80
N PHE A 12 -5.58 -8.49 10.40
CA PHE A 12 -6.68 -7.95 9.57
C PHE A 12 -7.57 -6.97 10.36
N ALA A 13 -7.79 -7.22 11.65
CA ALA A 13 -8.52 -6.30 12.54
C ALA A 13 -7.80 -4.96 12.71
N LEU A 14 -6.47 -4.99 12.83
CA LEU A 14 -5.63 -3.80 12.89
C LEU A 14 -5.64 -3.02 11.58
N ALA A 15 -5.64 -3.71 10.42
CA ALA A 15 -5.80 -3.05 9.12
C ALA A 15 -7.15 -2.30 9.01
N LYS A 16 -8.23 -2.92 9.51
CA LYS A 16 -9.55 -2.27 9.61
C LYS A 16 -9.53 -1.06 10.53
N ALA A 17 -8.91 -1.19 11.71
CA ALA A 17 -8.78 -0.10 12.66
C ALA A 17 -8.03 1.07 12.03
N LYS A 18 -6.90 0.81 11.38
CA LYS A 18 -6.10 1.84 10.67
C LYS A 18 -6.92 2.59 9.61
N LEU A 19 -7.69 1.89 8.79
CA LEU A 19 -8.58 2.52 7.81
C LEU A 19 -9.65 3.38 8.49
N SER A 20 -10.20 2.93 9.62
CA SER A 20 -11.18 3.73 10.37
C SER A 20 -10.57 4.96 11.04
N GLU A 21 -9.34 4.88 11.54
CA GLU A 21 -8.60 6.03 12.10
C GLU A 21 -8.29 7.10 11.04
N GLU A 22 -8.06 6.69 9.79
CA GLU A 22 -7.92 7.58 8.62
C GLU A 22 -9.28 8.02 8.03
N ALA A 23 -10.38 7.81 8.76
CA ALA A 23 -11.74 8.17 8.37
C ALA A 23 -12.24 7.53 7.06
N ALA A 24 -11.67 6.39 6.66
CA ALA A 24 -12.16 5.65 5.50
C ALA A 24 -13.59 5.13 5.76
N PRO A 25 -14.53 5.23 4.79
CA PRO A 25 -15.87 4.68 4.96
C PRO A 25 -15.85 3.20 5.33
N ALA A 26 -16.76 2.78 6.22
CA ALA A 26 -16.83 1.41 6.69
C ALA A 26 -17.46 0.43 5.68
N ASP A 27 -18.25 0.96 4.75
CA ASP A 27 -18.87 0.18 3.67
C ASP A 27 -17.85 -0.17 2.57
N ASN A 28 -18.12 -1.21 1.79
CA ASN A 28 -17.42 -1.56 0.54
C ASN A 28 -15.89 -1.58 0.63
N ARG A 29 -15.36 -2.00 1.78
CA ARG A 29 -13.94 -2.32 1.93
C ARG A 29 -13.66 -3.70 1.33
N CYS A 30 -12.60 -3.78 0.55
CA CYS A 30 -12.08 -4.98 -0.07
C CYS A 30 -10.69 -5.29 0.50
N CYS A 31 -10.29 -6.55 0.46
CA CYS A 31 -8.94 -6.97 0.81
C CYS A 31 -8.50 -8.05 -0.16
N VAL A 32 -7.32 -7.87 -0.75
CA VAL A 32 -6.70 -8.83 -1.67
C VAL A 32 -5.49 -9.43 -0.98
N ILE A 33 -5.50 -10.75 -0.85
CA ILE A 33 -4.46 -11.51 -0.16
C ILE A 33 -3.79 -12.52 -1.08
N ASP A 34 -2.55 -12.87 -0.77
CA ASP A 34 -1.80 -13.91 -1.46
C ASP A 34 -2.29 -15.32 -1.04
N PRO A 35 -2.11 -16.34 -1.90
CA PRO A 35 -2.56 -17.70 -1.62
C PRO A 35 -1.93 -18.33 -0.37
N THR A 36 -0.70 -17.95 -0.03
CA THR A 36 0.00 -18.50 1.14
C THR A 36 -0.67 -17.98 2.41
N THR A 37 -0.96 -16.68 2.50
CA THR A 37 -1.75 -16.10 3.60
C THR A 37 -3.12 -16.77 3.73
N THR A 38 -3.85 -17.03 2.63
CA THR A 38 -5.14 -17.73 2.70
C THR A 38 -5.00 -19.12 3.34
N ALA A 39 -3.96 -19.87 2.98
CA ALA A 39 -3.74 -21.23 3.49
C ALA A 39 -3.52 -21.25 5.01
N TYR A 40 -2.65 -20.38 5.53
CA TYR A 40 -2.38 -20.29 6.97
C TYR A 40 -3.58 -19.77 7.76
N MET A 41 -4.30 -18.79 7.21
CA MET A 41 -5.53 -18.31 7.84
C MET A 41 -6.60 -19.40 7.90
N THR A 42 -6.73 -20.22 6.85
CA THR A 42 -7.68 -21.34 6.83
C THR A 42 -7.29 -22.44 7.82
N ASP A 43 -6.00 -22.70 8.01
CA ASP A 43 -5.53 -23.65 9.02
C ASP A 43 -5.93 -23.22 10.44
N ASN A 44 -5.76 -21.94 10.77
CA ASN A 44 -6.13 -21.41 12.08
C ASN A 44 -7.64 -21.36 12.33
N LEU A 45 -8.48 -21.35 11.29
CA LEU A 45 -9.93 -21.47 11.46
C LEU A 45 -10.34 -22.84 12.04
N LYS A 46 -9.51 -23.88 11.93
CA LYS A 46 -9.78 -25.20 12.53
C LYS A 46 -9.85 -25.14 14.06
N ALA A 47 -9.19 -24.18 14.69
CA ALA A 47 -9.19 -24.00 16.14
C ALA A 47 -10.49 -23.35 16.68
N LEU A 48 -11.37 -22.85 15.80
CA LEU A 48 -12.58 -22.14 16.21
C LEU A 48 -13.66 -23.15 16.65
N PHE A 49 -14.14 -23.02 17.89
CA PHE A 49 -15.08 -23.96 18.53
C PHE A 49 -16.51 -24.00 17.94
N HIS A 50 -16.80 -23.27 16.86
CA HIS A 50 -18.11 -23.24 16.20
C HIS A 50 -18.09 -24.01 14.87
N GLN A 51 -18.28 -25.32 14.95
CA GLN A 51 -18.17 -26.26 13.82
C GLN A 51 -19.05 -25.88 12.61
N SER A 52 -20.30 -25.44 12.82
CA SER A 52 -21.22 -25.08 11.74
C SER A 52 -20.79 -23.88 10.89
N MET A 53 -19.97 -22.99 11.46
CA MET A 53 -19.42 -21.84 10.74
C MET A 53 -18.14 -22.19 10.00
N VAL A 54 -17.47 -23.29 10.35
CA VAL A 54 -16.13 -23.64 9.86
C VAL A 54 -16.17 -24.75 8.82
N GLU A 55 -17.14 -25.66 8.90
CA GLU A 55 -17.28 -26.86 8.07
C GLU A 55 -17.11 -26.58 6.57
N LYS A 56 -17.90 -25.66 6.01
CA LYS A 56 -17.84 -25.32 4.57
C LYS A 56 -16.52 -24.67 4.13
N TYR A 57 -15.81 -24.01 5.04
CA TYR A 57 -14.56 -23.31 4.72
C TYR A 57 -13.37 -24.25 4.79
N VAL A 58 -13.37 -25.18 5.76
CA VAL A 58 -12.36 -26.25 5.82
C VAL A 58 -12.54 -27.24 4.66
N GLU A 59 -13.79 -27.57 4.29
CA GLU A 59 -14.07 -28.43 3.14
C GLU A 59 -13.63 -27.83 1.80
N LYS A 60 -13.86 -26.52 1.59
CA LYS A 60 -13.52 -25.85 0.34
C LYS A 60 -12.10 -25.28 0.31
N GLY A 61 -11.39 -25.27 1.44
CA GLY A 61 -10.09 -24.62 1.58
C GLY A 61 -10.12 -23.11 1.30
N GLN A 62 -11.28 -22.48 1.49
CA GLN A 62 -11.51 -21.07 1.15
C GLN A 62 -11.88 -20.28 2.40
N MET A 63 -11.36 -19.06 2.52
CA MET A 63 -11.81 -18.13 3.52
C MET A 63 -13.21 -17.58 3.19
N ASN A 64 -13.97 -17.22 4.23
CA ASN A 64 -15.22 -16.49 4.03
C ASN A 64 -14.93 -15.18 3.30
N ARG A 65 -15.63 -14.97 2.17
CA ARG A 65 -15.52 -13.73 1.39
C ARG A 65 -15.83 -12.49 2.23
N ASN A 66 -16.71 -12.61 3.22
CA ASN A 66 -16.95 -11.53 4.19
C ASN A 66 -16.15 -11.82 5.47
N PHE A 67 -14.98 -11.22 5.57
CA PHE A 67 -14.07 -11.44 6.70
C PHE A 67 -13.70 -10.10 7.32
N ASN A 68 -14.01 -9.96 8.61
CA ASN A 68 -13.68 -8.76 9.38
C ASN A 68 -14.21 -7.43 8.76
N GLY A 69 -15.32 -7.47 8.02
CA GLY A 69 -15.87 -6.29 7.34
C GLY A 69 -15.17 -5.92 6.03
N PHE A 70 -14.31 -6.81 5.52
CA PHE A 70 -13.75 -6.75 4.16
C PHE A 70 -14.39 -7.80 3.27
N LYS A 71 -14.49 -7.48 1.98
CA LYS A 71 -14.66 -8.46 0.90
C LYS A 71 -13.28 -9.00 0.53
N LEU A 72 -12.98 -10.24 0.93
CA LEU A 72 -11.72 -10.92 0.62
C LEU A 72 -11.74 -11.52 -0.78
N ASP A 73 -10.68 -11.28 -1.54
CA ASP A 73 -10.39 -11.99 -2.78
C ASP A 73 -8.90 -12.44 -2.76
N GLU A 74 -8.60 -13.59 -3.35
CA GLU A 74 -7.23 -14.13 -3.42
C GLU A 74 -6.59 -13.78 -4.77
N SER A 75 -5.30 -13.45 -4.76
CA SER A 75 -4.53 -13.28 -5.99
C SER A 75 -3.07 -13.70 -5.84
N GLN A 76 -2.60 -14.56 -6.75
CA GLN A 76 -1.17 -14.88 -6.87
C GLN A 76 -0.31 -13.69 -7.34
N ASN A 77 -0.93 -12.64 -7.88
CA ASN A 77 -0.22 -11.49 -8.45
C ASN A 77 0.11 -10.41 -7.41
N VAL A 78 -0.17 -10.67 -6.12
CA VAL A 78 0.27 -9.81 -5.02
C VAL A 78 1.80 -9.64 -5.11
N GLN A 79 2.23 -8.39 -5.19
CA GLN A 79 3.63 -8.04 -5.36
C GLN A 79 4.37 -8.14 -4.03
N SER A 80 5.66 -8.46 -4.11
CA SER A 80 6.56 -8.42 -2.97
C SER A 80 7.39 -7.15 -2.96
N HIS A 81 7.69 -6.66 -1.77
CA HIS A 81 8.59 -5.53 -1.54
C HIS A 81 9.81 -6.02 -0.78
N THR A 82 11.01 -5.72 -1.31
CA THR A 82 12.28 -6.03 -0.65
C THR A 82 12.70 -4.84 0.18
N HIS A 83 12.89 -5.06 1.48
CA HIS A 83 13.24 -4.01 2.41
C HIS A 83 14.71 -3.58 2.30
N GLY A 84 14.97 -2.29 2.45
CA GLY A 84 16.33 -1.76 2.56
C GLY A 84 17.07 -2.33 3.78
N THR A 85 18.39 -2.20 3.79
CA THR A 85 19.23 -2.76 4.86
C THR A 85 19.08 -2.04 6.20
N GLN A 86 18.40 -0.88 6.25
CA GLN A 86 18.03 -0.21 7.50
C GLN A 86 16.79 -0.83 8.18
N ALA A 87 16.02 -1.68 7.50
CA ALA A 87 14.81 -2.27 8.07
C ALA A 87 15.10 -3.13 9.31
N GLY A 88 14.40 -2.86 10.42
CA GLY A 88 14.62 -3.54 11.70
C GLY A 88 15.94 -3.18 12.40
N VAL A 89 16.72 -2.25 11.86
CA VAL A 89 17.98 -1.78 12.47
C VAL A 89 17.69 -0.55 13.35
N ALA A 90 18.06 -0.64 14.62
CA ALA A 90 17.93 0.46 15.57
C ALA A 90 19.04 1.52 15.40
N GLY A 91 18.83 2.70 15.99
CA GLY A 91 19.83 3.76 16.06
C GLY A 91 19.80 4.79 14.93
N ALA A 92 18.86 4.69 13.97
CA ALA A 92 18.61 5.78 13.04
C ALA A 92 17.84 6.90 13.73
N GLU A 93 18.24 8.14 13.50
CA GLU A 93 17.67 9.34 14.12
C GLU A 93 17.43 10.42 13.06
N LEU A 94 16.63 11.43 13.42
CA LEU A 94 16.43 12.64 12.61
C LEU A 94 17.59 13.61 12.77
N ASN A 95 18.25 13.92 11.66
CA ASN A 95 19.31 14.91 11.58
C ASN A 95 18.74 16.29 11.24
N GLY A 96 18.02 16.86 12.20
CA GLY A 96 17.34 18.14 12.11
C GLY A 96 15.84 18.00 12.26
N ALA A 97 15.22 18.98 12.92
CA ALA A 97 13.76 19.07 12.97
C ALA A 97 13.18 19.27 11.57
N ALA A 98 12.10 18.59 11.25
CA ALA A 98 11.43 18.76 9.96
C ALA A 98 10.82 20.16 9.83
N ALA A 99 10.72 20.66 8.59
CA ALA A 99 9.99 21.89 8.32
C ALA A 99 8.49 21.60 8.08
N GLN A 100 7.63 22.58 8.36
CA GLN A 100 6.24 22.53 7.91
C GLN A 100 6.21 22.48 6.37
N GLY A 101 5.44 21.55 5.80
CA GLY A 101 5.40 21.33 4.36
C GLY A 101 6.59 20.56 3.79
N ALA A 102 7.47 19.97 4.63
CA ALA A 102 8.56 19.13 4.17
C ALA A 102 8.04 17.85 3.49
N ASN A 103 8.73 17.44 2.43
CA ASN A 103 8.57 16.17 1.71
C ASN A 103 9.89 15.35 1.73
N THR A 104 10.84 15.79 2.55
CA THR A 104 12.13 15.15 2.74
C THR A 104 12.52 15.24 4.21
N LEU A 105 13.19 14.23 4.72
CA LEU A 105 13.79 14.22 6.06
C LEU A 105 15.28 13.92 5.97
N ALA A 106 16.11 14.62 6.76
CA ALA A 106 17.52 14.30 6.90
C ALA A 106 17.68 13.31 8.06
N LEU A 107 18.46 12.26 7.86
CA LEU A 107 18.69 11.22 8.87
C LEU A 107 20.18 11.06 9.18
N ASP A 108 20.47 10.62 10.40
CA ASP A 108 21.77 10.19 10.87
C ASP A 108 21.66 8.93 11.75
N GLY A 109 22.78 8.53 12.37
CA GLY A 109 22.84 7.31 13.18
C GLY A 109 22.76 6.00 12.39
N LEU A 110 22.69 6.05 11.05
CA LEU A 110 22.65 4.86 10.20
C LEU A 110 24.02 4.18 10.12
N GLY A 111 24.02 2.87 9.88
CA GLY A 111 25.23 2.17 9.44
C GLY A 111 25.74 2.71 8.10
N ALA A 112 27.06 2.70 7.89
CA ALA A 112 27.63 3.08 6.60
C ALA A 112 27.06 2.21 5.47
N ALA A 113 26.62 2.85 4.37
CA ALA A 113 25.96 2.19 3.24
C ALA A 113 24.62 1.50 3.56
N ASN A 114 24.01 1.76 4.72
CA ASN A 114 22.64 1.30 4.96
C ASN A 114 21.68 1.96 3.97
N THR A 115 20.70 1.19 3.52
CA THR A 115 19.76 1.59 2.48
C THR A 115 18.35 1.66 3.05
N MET A 116 17.59 2.64 2.58
CA MET A 116 16.14 2.64 2.61
C MET A 116 15.63 2.67 1.18
N LEU A 117 14.71 1.79 0.85
CA LEU A 117 14.21 1.63 -0.50
C LEU A 117 12.82 2.27 -0.65
N ASP A 118 12.48 2.67 -1.86
CA ASP A 118 11.15 3.17 -2.20
C ASP A 118 10.07 2.19 -1.75
N GLY A 119 9.08 2.67 -1.00
CA GLY A 119 8.05 1.85 -0.40
C GLY A 119 8.35 1.31 1.00
N ASP A 120 9.54 1.51 1.57
CA ASP A 120 9.80 1.22 2.98
C ASP A 120 8.92 2.11 3.89
N ILE A 121 8.44 1.53 5.00
CA ILE A 121 7.60 2.22 5.98
C ILE A 121 8.42 2.44 7.24
N PHE A 122 8.41 3.65 7.79
CA PHE A 122 9.06 3.95 9.06
C PHE A 122 8.18 4.81 9.96
N THR A 123 8.51 4.84 11.24
CA THR A 123 7.87 5.69 12.25
C THR A 123 8.92 6.56 12.92
N VAL A 124 8.54 7.77 13.31
CA VAL A 124 9.38 8.69 14.07
C VAL A 124 8.85 8.79 15.50
N ALA A 125 9.69 8.61 16.50
CA ALA A 125 9.33 8.73 17.90
C ALA A 125 8.68 10.09 18.22
N GLY A 126 7.63 10.06 19.04
CA GLY A 126 6.88 11.27 19.44
C GLY A 126 5.99 11.89 18.35
N THR A 127 6.05 11.41 17.11
CA THR A 127 5.23 11.88 15.99
C THR A 127 4.04 10.93 15.77
N ASN A 128 2.89 11.30 16.30
CA ASN A 128 1.66 10.53 16.21
C ASN A 128 0.78 10.96 15.03
N GLN A 129 -0.02 10.03 14.55
CA GLN A 129 -1.13 10.28 13.64
C GLN A 129 -2.21 11.12 14.33
N VAL A 130 -2.84 11.99 13.54
CA VAL A 130 -4.06 12.67 13.94
C VAL A 130 -5.25 12.19 13.16
N ASN A 131 -6.43 12.33 13.74
CA ASN A 131 -7.68 12.07 13.05
C ASN A 131 -7.92 13.15 11.97
N PRO A 132 -8.18 12.77 10.70
CA PRO A 132 -8.33 13.73 9.61
C PRO A 132 -9.49 14.72 9.76
N VAL A 133 -10.51 14.41 10.58
CA VAL A 133 -11.72 15.25 10.71
C VAL A 133 -11.57 16.29 11.82
N HIS A 134 -11.00 15.89 12.96
CA HIS A 134 -10.97 16.75 14.16
C HIS A 134 -9.56 17.12 14.63
N GLY A 135 -8.51 16.58 14.02
CA GLY A 135 -7.10 16.89 14.35
C GLY A 135 -6.61 16.28 15.67
N GLY A 136 -7.43 15.51 16.38
CA GLY A 136 -7.06 14.89 17.65
C GLY A 136 -6.01 13.79 17.45
N ASN A 137 -5.06 13.73 18.38
CA ASN A 137 -4.05 12.68 18.41
C ASN A 137 -4.70 11.30 18.63
N THR A 138 -4.39 10.33 17.77
CA THR A 138 -4.90 8.95 17.87
C THR A 138 -4.09 8.07 18.84
N GLY A 139 -2.94 8.56 19.32
CA GLY A 139 -2.03 7.83 20.20
C GLY A 139 -1.18 6.77 19.48
N GLN A 140 -1.29 6.67 18.16
CA GLN A 140 -0.48 5.77 17.33
C GLN A 140 0.58 6.58 16.58
N LEU A 141 1.81 6.06 16.52
CA LEU A 141 2.88 6.67 15.73
C LEU A 141 2.47 6.75 14.25
N ARG A 142 2.85 7.86 13.62
CA ARG A 142 2.58 8.07 12.20
C ARG A 142 3.50 7.19 11.36
N GLN A 143 2.93 6.53 10.36
CA GLN A 143 3.68 5.76 9.38
C GLN A 143 4.04 6.64 8.19
N PHE A 144 5.33 6.79 7.95
CA PHE A 144 5.90 7.47 6.79
C PHE A 144 6.28 6.45 5.74
N VAL A 145 6.15 6.83 4.47
CA VAL A 145 6.53 6.01 3.32
C VAL A 145 7.71 6.68 2.62
N VAL A 146 8.78 5.92 2.37
CA VAL A 146 9.90 6.34 1.54
C VAL A 146 9.47 6.37 0.07
N ASN A 147 9.84 7.41 -0.67
CA ASN A 147 9.40 7.63 -2.06
C ASN A 147 10.50 7.45 -3.11
N ALA A 148 11.75 7.25 -2.67
CA ALA A 148 12.88 6.96 -3.55
C ALA A 148 13.98 6.27 -2.75
N ASN A 149 14.75 5.41 -3.42
CA ASN A 149 15.89 4.74 -2.82
C ASN A 149 16.91 5.76 -2.30
N ALA A 150 17.40 5.54 -1.08
CA ALA A 150 18.44 6.34 -0.47
C ALA A 150 19.47 5.43 0.22
N THR A 151 20.74 5.82 0.12
CA THR A 151 21.86 5.10 0.72
C THR A 151 22.60 6.04 1.65
N ALA A 152 22.88 5.59 2.86
CA ALA A 152 23.63 6.35 3.85
C ALA A 152 25.08 6.52 3.41
N SER A 153 25.58 7.75 3.46
CA SER A 153 26.98 8.11 3.28
C SER A 153 27.53 8.59 4.61
N ALA A 154 28.63 7.98 5.07
CA ALA A 154 29.21 8.25 6.39
C ALA A 154 28.18 8.18 7.56
N GLY A 155 27.19 7.29 7.43
CA GLY A 155 26.15 7.06 8.45
C GLY A 155 24.98 8.05 8.44
N ALA A 156 24.87 8.89 7.40
CA ALA A 156 23.78 9.84 7.25
C ALA A 156 23.13 9.79 5.87
N ILE A 157 21.85 10.14 5.81
CA ILE A 157 21.10 10.42 4.57
C ILE A 157 20.67 11.88 4.63
N ALA A 158 21.31 12.72 3.83
CA ALA A 158 21.08 14.18 3.89
C ALA A 158 19.67 14.60 3.49
N SER A 159 18.99 13.83 2.65
CA SER A 159 17.64 14.12 2.18
C SER A 159 16.95 12.85 1.70
N LEU A 160 16.22 12.19 2.59
CA LEU A 160 15.33 11.08 2.30
C LEU A 160 14.00 11.59 1.77
N PRO A 161 13.61 11.32 0.51
CA PRO A 161 12.27 11.62 0.03
C PRO A 161 11.24 10.74 0.74
N CYS A 162 10.31 11.35 1.46
CA CYS A 162 9.30 10.60 2.21
C CYS A 162 8.02 11.41 2.38
N THR A 163 6.93 10.69 2.63
CA THR A 163 5.59 11.27 2.84
C THR A 163 4.96 10.66 4.09
N PRO A 164 4.03 11.36 4.76
CA PRO A 164 3.36 10.84 5.95
C PRO A 164 2.26 9.82 5.63
N GLY A 165 2.24 9.22 4.42
CA GLY A 165 1.32 8.15 4.02
C GLY A 165 -0.16 8.55 3.84
N THR A 166 -0.54 9.79 4.14
CA THR A 166 -1.90 10.33 3.93
C THR A 166 -1.82 11.65 3.15
N SER A 167 -2.92 12.05 2.52
CA SER A 167 -3.03 13.36 1.88
C SER A 167 -3.31 14.45 2.94
N PRO A 168 -2.62 15.62 2.90
CA PRO A 168 -1.60 15.99 1.94
C PRO A 168 -0.25 15.34 2.22
N TRP A 169 0.50 15.10 1.15
CA TRP A 169 1.75 14.34 1.14
C TRP A 169 2.94 15.04 1.80
N ALA A 170 2.76 16.26 2.30
CA ALA A 170 3.77 17.02 3.02
C ALA A 170 3.44 17.05 4.52
N ILE A 171 4.45 17.18 5.38
CA ILE A 171 4.30 17.05 6.83
C ILE A 171 3.68 18.32 7.43
N TYR A 172 2.58 18.19 8.18
CA TYR A 172 1.90 19.31 8.83
C TYR A 172 1.42 18.96 10.24
N SER A 173 1.70 19.84 11.20
CA SER A 173 1.23 19.75 12.60
C SER A 173 0.27 20.88 12.98
N GLU A 174 -0.31 20.83 14.19
CA GLU A 174 -1.18 21.88 14.73
C GLU A 174 -0.50 23.26 14.84
N ALA A 175 0.83 23.29 14.92
CA ALA A 175 1.62 24.51 14.93
C ALA A 175 1.73 25.20 13.55
N ALA A 176 1.21 24.57 12.49
CA ALA A 176 1.15 25.20 11.19
C ALA A 176 0.15 26.36 11.24
N ALA A 177 0.56 27.57 10.84
CA ALA A 177 -0.30 28.75 10.83
C ALA A 177 -1.67 28.44 10.20
N SER A 178 -2.76 29.00 10.73
CA SER A 178 -4.17 28.56 10.57
C SER A 178 -4.66 28.18 9.17
N LYS A 179 -3.94 28.55 8.10
CA LYS A 179 -4.18 28.12 6.72
C LYS A 179 -3.99 26.61 6.50
N TYR A 180 -3.24 25.91 7.36
CA TYR A 180 -2.90 24.48 7.20
C TYR A 180 -3.54 23.53 8.23
N LEU A 181 -4.32 24.07 9.17
CA LEU A 181 -5.11 23.26 10.12
C LEU A 181 -6.01 22.20 9.45
N PRO A 182 -6.69 22.45 8.30
CA PRO A 182 -7.47 21.39 7.64
C PRO A 182 -6.59 20.31 6.98
N TYR A 183 -5.27 20.46 7.01
CA TYR A 183 -4.28 19.59 6.38
C TYR A 183 -3.34 18.91 7.38
N GLN A 184 -3.61 19.07 8.69
CA GLN A 184 -2.82 18.47 9.74
C GLN A 184 -2.81 16.94 9.60
N ASN A 185 -1.62 16.35 9.66
CA ASN A 185 -1.43 14.92 9.49
C ASN A 185 -0.54 14.28 10.57
N VAL A 186 0.14 15.12 11.36
CA VAL A 186 0.86 14.72 12.57
C VAL A 186 0.47 15.62 13.75
N ASN A 187 0.58 15.12 14.98
CA ASN A 187 0.33 15.94 16.18
C ASN A 187 1.42 17.01 16.36
N THR A 188 2.68 16.61 16.17
CA THR A 188 3.87 17.44 16.34
C THR A 188 4.79 17.27 15.14
N ILE A 189 5.61 18.28 14.87
CA ILE A 189 6.65 18.16 13.84
C ILE A 189 7.72 17.17 14.33
N PRO A 190 8.20 16.26 13.46
CA PRO A 190 9.35 15.41 13.76
C PRO A 190 10.54 16.23 14.26
N ALA A 191 10.95 15.97 15.50
CA ALA A 191 12.01 16.72 16.16
C ALA A 191 13.40 16.24 15.75
N ASN A 192 14.41 17.07 15.99
CA ASN A 192 15.81 16.65 15.94
C ASN A 192 16.06 15.52 16.95
N ASP A 193 16.97 14.61 16.63
CA ASP A 193 17.38 13.47 17.47
C ASP A 193 16.21 12.53 17.83
N ALA A 194 15.11 12.56 17.07
CA ALA A 194 13.99 11.65 17.28
C ALA A 194 14.28 10.29 16.63
N ASP A 195 14.17 9.21 17.41
CA ASP A 195 14.40 7.85 16.94
C ASP A 195 13.50 7.48 15.75
N ILE A 196 14.10 6.82 14.77
CA ILE A 196 13.43 6.25 13.60
C ILE A 196 13.47 4.73 13.68
N VAL A 197 12.29 4.13 13.47
CA VAL A 197 12.16 2.68 13.33
C VAL A 197 11.60 2.37 11.95
N VAL A 198 12.39 1.68 11.12
CA VAL A 198 11.97 1.18 9.81
C VAL A 198 11.34 -0.21 9.98
N ALA A 199 10.10 -0.37 9.51
CA ALA A 199 9.36 -1.61 9.60
C ALA A 199 9.93 -2.68 8.67
N GLY A 200 9.96 -3.92 9.17
CA GLY A 200 10.42 -5.10 8.44
C GLY A 200 11.79 -5.56 8.90
N THR A 201 12.43 -6.39 8.08
CA THR A 201 13.74 -6.99 8.36
C THR A 201 14.66 -6.74 7.18
N ALA A 202 15.89 -6.30 7.47
CA ALA A 202 16.90 -5.98 6.47
C ALA A 202 17.05 -7.07 5.40
N GLY A 203 16.89 -6.69 4.12
CA GLY A 203 17.10 -7.58 2.97
C GLY A 203 16.06 -8.68 2.76
N ILE A 204 15.01 -8.72 3.58
CA ILE A 204 13.91 -9.69 3.42
C ILE A 204 12.86 -9.11 2.47
N SER A 205 12.37 -9.96 1.57
CA SER A 205 11.25 -9.64 0.69
C SER A 205 9.96 -10.14 1.33
N ALA A 206 9.01 -9.23 1.53
CA ALA A 206 7.70 -9.49 2.13
C ALA A 206 6.60 -9.31 1.09
N ARG A 207 5.57 -10.17 1.06
CA ARG A 207 4.41 -9.93 0.18
C ARG A 207 3.54 -8.81 0.75
N MET A 208 3.05 -7.95 -0.14
CA MET A 208 2.29 -6.75 0.23
C MET A 208 0.81 -6.94 -0.13
N ASN A 209 0.08 -7.60 0.76
CA ASN A 209 -1.37 -7.70 0.66
C ASN A 209 -2.01 -6.32 0.81
N LEU A 210 -3.21 -6.14 0.27
CA LEU A 210 -3.82 -4.80 0.14
C LEU A 210 -5.24 -4.79 0.66
N ALA A 211 -5.51 -3.94 1.65
CA ALA A 211 -6.86 -3.64 2.12
C ALA A 211 -7.24 -2.21 1.72
N PHE A 212 -8.40 -2.03 1.10
CA PHE A 212 -8.77 -0.74 0.51
C PHE A 212 -10.29 -0.55 0.40
N HIS A 213 -10.74 0.70 0.34
CA HIS A 213 -12.11 1.05 -0.05
C HIS A 213 -12.25 1.04 -1.58
N LYS A 214 -13.44 0.73 -2.11
CA LYS A 214 -13.71 0.74 -3.57
C LYS A 214 -13.27 2.02 -4.32
N ASP A 215 -13.23 3.16 -3.61
CA ASP A 215 -12.88 4.47 -4.19
C ASP A 215 -11.39 4.83 -4.05
N ALA A 216 -10.55 3.93 -3.51
CA ALA A 216 -9.11 4.16 -3.37
C ALA A 216 -8.40 4.14 -4.73
N PHE A 217 -8.78 3.20 -5.60
CA PHE A 217 -8.18 2.98 -6.91
C PHE A 217 -9.22 3.10 -8.01
N ALA A 218 -8.80 3.60 -9.17
CA ALA A 218 -9.61 3.56 -10.37
C ALA A 218 -8.83 2.93 -11.53
N LEU A 219 -9.54 2.07 -12.26
CA LEU A 219 -9.17 1.61 -13.59
C LEU A 219 -10.04 2.36 -14.59
N VAL A 220 -9.41 3.06 -15.52
CA VAL A 220 -10.07 3.73 -16.64
C VAL A 220 -9.70 3.01 -17.92
N MET A 221 -10.71 2.64 -18.70
CA MET A 221 -10.54 2.01 -20.01
C MET A 221 -10.99 3.01 -21.07
N VAL A 222 -10.16 3.22 -22.09
CA VAL A 222 -10.50 4.09 -23.23
C VAL A 222 -10.79 3.21 -24.44
N PRO A 223 -11.99 3.31 -25.04
CA PRO A 223 -12.30 2.57 -26.26
C PRO A 223 -11.42 3.10 -27.41
N LEU A 224 -10.59 2.23 -27.97
CA LEU A 224 -9.72 2.59 -29.09
C LEU A 224 -10.53 2.71 -30.38
N GLU A 225 -10.28 3.78 -31.14
CA GLU A 225 -10.83 3.94 -32.48
C GLU A 225 -10.40 2.78 -33.38
N THR A 226 -11.29 2.30 -34.25
CA THR A 226 -10.97 1.21 -35.18
C THR A 226 -10.59 1.79 -36.54
N PRO A 227 -9.32 1.71 -36.97
CA PRO A 227 -8.90 2.31 -38.23
C PRO A 227 -9.71 1.77 -39.41
N ALA A 228 -10.08 2.65 -40.35
CA ALA A 228 -10.90 2.30 -41.50
C ALA A 228 -10.26 1.22 -42.38
N SER A 229 -8.93 1.20 -42.47
CA SER A 229 -8.14 0.34 -43.37
C SER A 229 -8.23 -1.16 -43.06
N TYR A 230 -8.57 -1.55 -41.83
CA TYR A 230 -8.77 -2.97 -41.51
C TYR A 230 -10.16 -3.43 -41.98
N THR A 231 -10.20 -4.50 -42.76
CA THR A 231 -11.45 -5.13 -43.23
C THR A 231 -12.12 -5.96 -42.12
N TRP A 232 -11.31 -6.63 -41.29
CA TRP A 232 -11.80 -7.44 -40.19
C TRP A 232 -11.35 -6.82 -38.86
N LYS A 233 -12.32 -6.23 -38.15
CA LYS A 233 -12.11 -5.53 -36.88
C LYS A 233 -13.36 -5.54 -36.03
N ALA A 234 -13.19 -5.54 -34.72
CA ALA A 234 -14.27 -5.29 -33.78
C ALA A 234 -13.73 -4.62 -32.52
N THR A 235 -14.57 -3.85 -31.84
CA THR A 235 -14.33 -3.40 -30.47
C THR A 235 -15.44 -3.95 -29.61
N VAL A 236 -15.08 -4.71 -28.57
CA VAL A 236 -16.03 -5.34 -27.65
C VAL A 236 -15.83 -4.75 -26.27
N ASN A 237 -16.93 -4.37 -25.64
CA ASN A 237 -16.95 -3.92 -24.25
C ASN A 237 -17.62 -4.99 -23.38
N TYR A 238 -16.94 -5.43 -22.33
CA TYR A 238 -17.48 -6.40 -21.37
C TYR A 238 -17.07 -6.03 -19.94
N LYS A 239 -18.05 -5.84 -19.05
CA LYS A 239 -17.83 -5.50 -17.62
C LYS A 239 -16.86 -4.33 -17.39
N GLY A 240 -16.93 -3.31 -18.25
CA GLY A 240 -16.06 -2.13 -18.17
C GLY A 240 -14.69 -2.30 -18.85
N PHE A 241 -14.34 -3.49 -19.36
CA PHE A 241 -13.16 -3.70 -20.19
C PHE A 241 -13.48 -3.48 -21.65
N SER A 242 -12.73 -2.60 -22.30
CA SER A 242 -12.79 -2.38 -23.76
C SER A 242 -11.61 -3.06 -24.42
N ILE A 243 -11.87 -3.95 -25.38
CA ILE A 243 -10.84 -4.66 -26.14
C ILE A 243 -11.13 -4.48 -27.63
N ARG A 244 -10.14 -4.00 -28.38
CA ARG A 244 -10.18 -3.94 -29.84
C ARG A 244 -9.48 -5.17 -30.41
N VAL A 245 -10.10 -5.83 -31.38
CA VAL A 245 -9.46 -6.87 -32.18
C VAL A 245 -9.36 -6.41 -33.63
N VAL A 246 -8.19 -6.60 -34.23
CA VAL A 246 -7.95 -6.36 -35.66
C VAL A 246 -7.25 -7.56 -36.27
N ARG A 247 -7.58 -7.86 -37.52
CA ARG A 247 -6.90 -8.87 -38.33
C ARG A 247 -6.38 -8.22 -39.60
N TYR A 248 -5.14 -8.55 -39.96
CA TYR A 248 -4.52 -8.14 -41.21
C TYR A 248 -3.59 -9.23 -41.73
N VAL A 249 -3.30 -9.16 -43.02
CA VAL A 249 -2.39 -10.06 -43.70
C VAL A 249 -1.16 -9.26 -44.09
N ASP A 250 0.02 -9.80 -43.82
CA ASP A 250 1.26 -9.30 -44.37
C ASP A 250 1.41 -9.81 -45.82
N GLY A 251 1.54 -8.89 -46.77
CA GLY A 251 1.62 -9.21 -48.18
C GLY A 251 2.96 -9.78 -48.61
N ASP A 252 4.03 -9.49 -47.85
CA ASP A 252 5.39 -9.89 -48.22
C ASP A 252 5.72 -11.30 -47.67
N GLU A 253 5.37 -11.59 -46.41
CA GLU A 253 5.60 -12.90 -45.78
C GLU A 253 4.41 -13.87 -45.86
N ASP A 254 3.28 -13.47 -46.46
CA ASP A 254 2.03 -14.26 -46.53
C ASP A 254 1.56 -14.77 -45.16
N ARG A 255 1.49 -13.85 -44.18
CA ARG A 255 1.12 -14.18 -42.78
C ARG A 255 -0.14 -13.47 -42.34
N GLU A 256 -1.05 -14.24 -41.76
CA GLU A 256 -2.23 -13.70 -41.11
C GLU A 256 -1.96 -13.39 -39.63
N THR A 257 -2.15 -12.14 -39.23
CA THR A 257 -1.96 -11.70 -37.85
C THR A 257 -3.27 -11.20 -37.25
N ILE A 258 -3.59 -11.68 -36.04
CA ILE A 258 -4.69 -11.18 -35.21
C ILE A 258 -4.08 -10.48 -34.00
N ARG A 259 -4.49 -9.24 -33.76
CA ARG A 259 -4.01 -8.42 -32.64
C ARG A 259 -5.17 -8.00 -31.75
N PHE A 260 -4.97 -8.09 -30.44
CA PHE A 260 -5.86 -7.56 -29.41
C PHE A 260 -5.20 -6.37 -28.75
N ASP A 261 -5.88 -5.22 -28.78
CA ASP A 261 -5.39 -3.96 -28.22
C ASP A 261 -6.31 -3.48 -27.09
N ILE A 262 -5.70 -3.02 -26.00
CA ILE A 262 -6.38 -2.36 -24.89
C ILE A 262 -5.67 -1.03 -24.59
N LEU A 263 -6.44 0.00 -24.23
CA LEU A 263 -5.91 1.25 -23.70
C LEU A 263 -6.52 1.49 -22.33
N TYR A 264 -5.67 1.52 -21.31
CA TYR A 264 -6.10 1.66 -19.94
C TYR A 264 -5.14 2.52 -19.12
N ALA A 265 -5.67 3.08 -18.03
CA ALA A 265 -4.89 3.74 -17.00
C ALA A 265 -5.36 3.26 -15.64
N ILE A 266 -4.41 3.02 -14.74
CA ILE A 266 -4.67 2.77 -13.32
C ILE A 266 -4.16 3.97 -12.52
N LYS A 267 -4.93 4.40 -11.54
CA LYS A 267 -4.51 5.48 -10.63
C LYS A 267 -5.07 5.27 -9.24
N THR A 268 -4.24 5.51 -8.24
CA THR A 268 -4.67 5.70 -6.85
C THR A 268 -5.32 7.07 -6.74
N ILE A 269 -6.64 7.12 -6.66
CA ILE A 269 -7.41 8.37 -6.52
C ILE A 269 -7.22 8.92 -5.12
N ASN A 270 -7.45 8.08 -4.11
CA ASN A 270 -7.30 8.46 -2.73
C ASN A 270 -6.47 7.41 -1.97
N PRO A 271 -5.18 7.70 -1.71
CA PRO A 271 -4.29 6.78 -1.01
C PRO A 271 -4.71 6.52 0.44
N THR A 272 -5.42 7.45 1.08
CA THR A 272 -5.79 7.36 2.51
C THR A 272 -6.80 6.24 2.76
N LEU A 273 -7.47 5.79 1.69
CA LEU A 273 -8.46 4.73 1.71
C LEU A 273 -7.86 3.34 1.48
N ALA A 274 -6.54 3.20 1.49
CA ALA A 274 -5.83 1.95 1.31
C ALA A 274 -4.72 1.76 2.35
N CYS A 275 -4.48 0.52 2.74
CA CYS A 275 -3.35 0.13 3.58
C CYS A 275 -2.74 -1.17 3.09
N ARG A 276 -1.42 -1.29 3.29
CA ARG A 276 -0.68 -2.52 3.02
C ARG A 276 -0.71 -3.40 4.26
N ILE A 277 -0.92 -4.69 4.06
CA ILE A 277 -0.79 -5.74 5.07
C ILE A 277 0.41 -6.58 4.63
N ALA A 278 1.55 -6.37 5.28
CA ALA A 278 2.76 -7.12 4.94
C ALA A 278 2.70 -8.52 5.55
N SER A 279 3.00 -9.54 4.74
CA SER A 279 3.25 -10.92 5.17
C SER A 279 4.72 -11.27 5.11
N ALA A 280 5.06 -12.51 5.48
CA ALA A 280 6.30 -13.15 5.06
C ALA A 280 6.39 -13.20 3.53
#